data_AF-A0A961B2Z5-F1
#
_entry.id   AF-A0A961B2Z5-F1
#
_cell.length_a   1.000
_cell.length_b   1.000
_cell.length_c   1.000
_cell.angle_alpha   90.00
_cell.angle_beta   90.00
_cell.angle_gamma   90.00
#
_symmetry.space_group_name_H-M   'P 1'
#
loop_
_entity.id
_entity.type
_entity.pdbx_description
1 polymer ?
#
loop_
_entity_poly.entity_id
_entity_poly.type
_entity_poly.pdbx_seq_one_letter_code
_entity_poly.pdbx_strand_id
1 'polypeptide(L)'
;MAGHTSIVTMQLLSFGKLHEVAQSGGDFLILNEPAAIAKGTAKFFVSIDGDRKVFPLRVTEFVDGIKVPVAQAQESTIPVQHAAAAAE
;
A
#
# COMPACT_ATOMS: atom_id res chain seq x y z
N MET A 1 -19.84 -15.58 -12.13
CA MET A 1 -19.84 -14.84 -10.86
C MET A 1 -19.48 -13.40 -11.17
N ALA A 2 -20.32 -12.43 -10.79
CA ALA A 2 -19.99 -11.02 -10.99
C ALA A 2 -18.73 -10.71 -10.20
N GLY A 3 -17.67 -10.28 -10.88
CA GLY A 3 -16.45 -9.84 -10.23
C GLY A 3 -16.78 -8.61 -9.38
N HIS A 4 -16.76 -8.76 -8.07
CA HIS A 4 -16.84 -7.62 -7.17
C HIS A 4 -15.51 -6.89 -7.26
N THR A 5 -15.48 -5.82 -8.06
CA THR A 5 -14.34 -4.90 -8.06
C THR A 5 -14.47 -4.00 -6.84
N SER A 6 -13.90 -4.42 -5.72
CA SER A 6 -13.75 -3.56 -4.55
C SER A 6 -12.66 -2.53 -4.83
N ILE A 7 -12.93 -1.27 -4.50
CA ILE A 7 -11.93 -0.21 -4.59
C ILE A 7 -11.14 -0.24 -3.29
N VAL A 8 -9.86 -0.60 -3.38
CA VAL A 8 -8.93 -0.56 -2.26
C VAL A 8 -8.13 0.74 -2.35
N THR A 9 -8.28 1.59 -1.35
CA THR A 9 -7.45 2.80 -1.19
C THR A 9 -6.52 2.63 0.00
N MET A 10 -5.22 2.81 -0.21
CA MET A 10 -4.21 2.72 0.85
C MET A 10 -3.54 4.08 1.07
N GLN A 11 -3.36 4.45 2.34
CA GLN A 11 -2.71 5.71 2.71
C GLN A 11 -1.78 5.53 3.92
N LEU A 12 -0.66 6.24 3.93
CA LEU A 12 0.30 6.27 5.03
C LEU A 12 0.36 7.66 5.65
N LEU A 13 0.04 7.80 6.95
CA LEU A 13 0.27 9.03 7.70
C LEU A 13 1.61 8.95 8.42
N SER A 14 2.51 9.84 8.04
CA SER A 14 3.83 9.99 8.63
C SER A 14 4.12 11.49 8.82
N PHE A 15 4.67 11.87 9.98
CA PHE A 15 4.97 13.30 10.29
C PHE A 15 3.81 14.27 10.08
N GLY A 16 2.56 13.81 10.29
CA GLY A 16 1.37 14.63 10.06
C GLY A 16 0.97 14.81 8.58
N LYS A 17 1.71 14.21 7.64
CA LYS A 17 1.40 14.19 6.21
C LYS A 17 0.85 12.84 5.78
N LEU A 18 -0.20 12.86 4.97
CA LEU A 18 -0.84 11.68 4.40
C LEU A 18 -0.29 11.43 3.00
N HIS A 19 0.20 10.22 2.75
CA HIS A 19 0.77 9.78 1.49
C HIS A 19 -0.12 8.74 0.83
N GLU A 20 -0.34 8.86 -0.47
CA GLU A 20 -0.94 7.80 -1.28
C GLU A 20 0.09 6.71 -1.50
N VAL A 21 -0.30 5.46 -1.25
CA VAL A 21 0.60 4.31 -1.39
C VAL A 21 -0.07 3.17 -2.14
N ALA A 22 0.72 2.35 -2.82
CA ALA A 22 0.29 1.09 -3.39
C ALA A 22 1.18 -0.05 -2.88
N GLN A 23 0.59 -1.23 -2.74
CA GLN A 23 1.35 -2.44 -2.45
C GLN A 23 2.01 -2.96 -3.74
N SER A 24 3.30 -3.25 -3.68
CA SER A 24 4.07 -3.91 -4.74
C SER A 24 4.76 -5.11 -4.14
N GLY A 25 4.18 -6.31 -4.32
CA GLY A 25 4.65 -7.52 -3.65
C GLY A 25 4.56 -7.39 -2.13
N GLY A 26 5.70 -7.56 -1.44
CA GLY A 26 5.81 -7.42 0.03
C GLY A 26 6.03 -5.99 0.50
N ASP A 27 6.26 -5.04 -0.41
CA ASP A 27 6.65 -3.67 -0.10
C ASP A 27 5.54 -2.67 -0.41
N PHE A 28 5.69 -1.43 0.10
CA PHE A 28 4.82 -0.30 -0.20
C PHE A 28 5.57 0.76 -0.99
N LEU A 29 4.92 1.29 -2.03
CA LEU A 29 5.43 2.38 -2.85
C LEU A 29 4.59 3.63 -2.59
N ILE A 30 5.25 4.78 -2.37
CA ILE A 30 4.59 6.07 -2.31
C ILE A 30 4.39 6.58 -3.73
N LEU A 31 3.15 6.91 -4.06
CA LEU A 31 2.78 7.32 -5.41
C LEU A 31 2.80 8.85 -5.54
N ASN A 32 3.03 9.31 -6.77
CA ASN A 32 2.79 10.68 -7.22
C ASN A 32 3.62 11.80 -6.56
N GLU A 33 4.45 11.52 -5.55
CA GLU A 33 5.34 12.50 -4.93
C GLU A 33 6.65 11.87 -4.41
N PRO A 34 7.75 12.65 -4.35
CA PRO A 34 8.87 12.33 -3.47
C PRO A 34 8.42 12.46 -2.01
N ALA A 35 8.76 11.49 -1.17
CA ALA A 35 8.39 11.52 0.23
C ALA A 35 9.44 10.83 1.09
N ALA A 36 9.91 11.52 2.13
CA ALA A 36 10.80 10.94 3.12
C ALA A 36 9.98 10.46 4.32
N ILE A 37 10.18 9.20 4.73
CA ILE A 37 9.60 8.63 5.95
C ILE A 37 10.72 8.48 6.97
N ALA A 38 10.75 9.35 7.97
CA ALA A 38 11.68 9.22 9.07
C ALA A 38 11.26 8.14 10.08
N LYS A 39 12.25 7.69 10.86
CA LYS A 39 12.06 6.70 11.93
C LYS A 39 11.01 7.20 12.94
N GLY A 40 10.12 6.33 13.37
CA GLY A 40 9.10 6.69 14.36
C GLY A 40 7.80 5.93 14.21
N THR A 41 6.73 6.52 14.76
CA THR A 41 5.37 5.98 14.66
C THR A 41 4.68 6.51 13.41
N ALA A 42 4.03 5.61 12.67
CA ALA A 42 3.18 5.96 11.54
C ALA A 42 1.82 5.26 11.67
N LYS A 43 0.87 5.67 10.86
CA LYS A 43 -0.44 4.99 10.74
C LYS A 43 -0.68 4.62 9.30
N PHE A 44 -1.07 3.37 9.07
CA PHE A 44 -1.46 2.88 7.76
C PHE A 44 -2.98 2.73 7.71
N PHE A 45 -3.57 3.22 6.63
CA PHE A 45 -5.00 3.19 6.40
C PHE A 45 -5.29 2.33 5.19
N VAL A 46 -6.24 1.42 5.35
CA VAL A 46 -6.81 0.65 4.25
C VAL A 46 -8.30 0.92 4.25
N SER A 47 -8.80 1.43 3.13
CA SER A 47 -10.22 1.63 2.90
C SER A 47 -10.68 0.66 1.81
N ILE A 48 -11.70 -0.14 2.12
CA ILE A 48 -12.34 -1.06 1.17
C ILE A 48 -13.82 -0.69 1.11
N ASP A 49 -14.30 -0.26 -0.04
CA ASP A 49 -15.72 0.09 -0.25
C ASP A 49 -16.29 1.07 0.79
N GLY A 50 -15.44 1.98 1.29
CA GLY A 50 -15.78 2.98 2.31
C GLY A 50 -15.47 2.56 3.75
N ASP A 51 -15.24 1.28 4.02
CA ASP A 51 -14.83 0.80 5.34
C ASP A 51 -13.34 1.03 5.57
N ARG A 52 -13.02 1.91 6.52
CA ARG A 52 -11.65 2.28 6.86
C ARG A 52 -11.11 1.47 8.04
N LYS A 53 -9.99 0.79 7.85
CA LYS A 53 -9.18 0.17 8.90
C LYS A 53 -7.89 0.98 9.13
N VAL A 54 -7.45 1.01 10.38
CA VAL A 54 -6.23 1.72 10.80
C VAL A 54 -5.27 0.73 11.45
N PHE A 55 -4.05 0.70 10.96
CA PHE A 55 -2.98 -0.15 11.47
C PHE A 55 -1.85 0.73 12.01
N PRO A 56 -1.48 0.60 13.29
CA PRO A 56 -0.31 1.29 13.81
C PRO A 56 0.95 0.67 13.20
N LEU A 57 1.86 1.52 12.72
CA LEU A 57 3.15 1.10 12.17
C LEU A 57 4.30 1.71 12.96
N ARG A 58 5.42 0.97 13.01
CA ARG A 58 6.70 1.47 13.49
C ARG A 58 7.69 1.48 12.35
N VAL A 59 8.12 2.67 11.95
CA VAL A 59 9.19 2.88 10.99
C VAL A 59 10.51 2.77 11.74
N THR A 60 11.28 1.74 11.45
CA THR A 60 12.56 1.43 12.13
C THR A 60 13.75 2.13 11.47
N GLU A 61 13.63 2.48 10.20
CA GLU A 61 14.68 3.10 9.40
C GLU A 61 14.17 4.28 8.58
N PHE A 62 15.07 5.24 8.31
CA PHE A 62 14.71 6.35 7.45
C PHE A 62 14.64 5.82 6.02
N VAL A 63 13.54 6.12 5.34
CA VAL A 63 13.32 5.73 3.94
C VAL A 63 13.16 7.00 3.12
N ASP A 64 14.03 7.18 2.14
CA ASP A 64 13.86 8.22 1.12
C ASP A 64 13.04 7.66 -0.03
N GLY A 65 11.86 8.22 -0.25
CA GLY A 65 10.92 7.76 -1.27
C GLY A 65 11.10 8.53 -2.57
N ILE A 66 11.34 7.81 -3.66
CA ILE A 66 11.31 8.36 -5.01
C ILE A 66 9.87 8.39 -5.53
N LYS A 67 9.54 9.36 -6.39
CA LYS A 67 8.26 9.37 -7.10
C LYS A 67 8.20 8.17 -8.05
N VAL A 68 7.27 7.24 -7.81
CA VAL A 68 6.97 6.16 -8.77
C VAL A 68 5.78 6.58 -9.64
N PRO A 69 5.94 6.64 -10.97
CA PRO A 69 4.81 6.87 -11.88
C PRO A 69 3.80 5.73 -11.80
N VAL A 70 2.50 6.07 -11.72
CA VAL A 70 1.40 5.09 -11.61
C VAL A 70 1.42 4.03 -12.73
N ALA A 71 1.80 4.41 -13.94
CA ALA A 71 1.93 3.50 -15.08
C ALA A 71 2.95 2.36 -14.84
N GLN A 72 4.01 2.62 -14.07
CA GLN A 72 5.02 1.60 -13.72
C GLN A 72 4.62 0.76 -12.51
N ALA A 73 3.77 1.30 -11.63
CA ALA A 73 3.26 0.58 -10.46
C ALA A 73 2.26 -0.53 -10.84
N GLN A 74 1.48 -0.33 -11.92
CA GLN A 74 0.53 -1.35 -12.41
C GLN A 74 1.21 -2.60 -12.99
N GLU A 75 2.40 -2.47 -13.59
CA GLU A 75 3.14 -3.61 -14.16
C GLU A 75 3.75 -4.55 -13.09
N SER A 76 3.94 -4.09 -11.85
CA SER A 76 4.50 -4.91 -10.76
C SER A 76 3.44 -5.57 -9.86
N THR A 77 2.16 -5.50 -10.25
CA THR A 77 1.12 -6.32 -9.60
C THR A 77 1.33 -7.77 -10.03
N ILE A 78 2.24 -8.48 -9.35
CA ILE A 78 2.40 -9.93 -9.52
C ILE A 78 1.04 -10.54 -9.25
N PRO A 79 0.44 -11.29 -10.20
CA PRO A 79 -0.80 -11.97 -9.92
C PRO A 79 -0.57 -12.86 -8.70
N VAL A 80 -1.35 -12.64 -7.64
CA VAL A 80 -1.42 -13.57 -6.53
C VAL A 80 -1.98 -14.85 -7.13
N GLN A 81 -1.09 -15.76 -7.54
CA GLN A 81 -1.47 -17.12 -7.86
C GLN A 81 -1.97 -17.69 -6.54
N HIS A 82 -3.29 -17.61 -6.32
CA HIS A 82 -3.96 -18.51 -5.39
C HIS A 82 -3.64 -19.90 -5.90
N ALA A 83 -2.59 -20.51 -5.34
CA ALA A 83 -2.42 -21.95 -5.41
C ALA A 83 -3.71 -22.53 -4.82
N ALA A 84 -4.56 -23.07 -5.69
CA ALA A 84 -5.69 -23.87 -5.28
C ALA A 84 -5.12 -24.97 -4.39
N ALA A 85 -5.38 -24.90 -3.09
CA ALA A 85 -5.10 -25.98 -2.17
C ALA A 85 -5.97 -27.15 -2.63
N ALA A 86 -5.34 -28.12 -3.29
CA ALA A 86 -5.90 -29.44 -3.50
C ALA A 86 -5.79 -30.21 -2.18
N ALA A 87 -6.94 -30.39 -1.53
CA ALA A 87 -7.27 -31.43 -0.53
C ALA A 87 -8.73 -31.13 -0.13
N GLU A 88 -9.70 -32.02 -0.24
CA GLU A 88 -9.71 -33.49 -0.13
C GLU A 88 -10.96 -34.04 -0.84
#